data_AF-A0A1X7VVP2-F1
#
_entry.id   AF-A0A1X7VVP2-F1
#
_cell.length_a   1.000
_cell.length_b   1.000
_cell.length_c   1.000
_cell.angle_alpha   90.00
_cell.angle_beta   90.00
_cell.angle_gamma   90.00
#
_symmetry.space_group_name_H-M   'P 1'
#
loop_
_entity.id
_entity.type
_entity.pdbx_description
1 polymer ?
#
loop_
_entity_poly.entity_id
_entity_poly.type
_entity_poly.pdbx_seq_one_letter_code
_entity_poly.pdbx_strand_id
1 'polypeptide(L)'
;MSPNQDIQQKVDEILNYVISLTSSSDVNAKIFNKTLNQIKILSATSCKEVQEILPESSSGVYLFASPDGNGYRHVYCHMEELCGLEEGWTRLAYLNMSDPFEQCPSELRFYQSGGVRVCGRPFSGSAYFGSGSCASVKFPSNGLHYSQICGRVLGYQYGSPDGLHIRFNASKETNINSYYMDGISITRGSPRQHVWTLMAGLGDSYFNETYNCPCNTGSTVSVPSFVGNHYFCESGNSNPNYTQILYTSDPLWDGQGCGTLEGPCCSAPGLPWFYRDYGSNKTNDYIELRICSEESTNNEDTPVHFYELYVK
;
A
#
# COMPACT_ATOMS: atom_id res chain seq x y z
N MET A 1 -43.57 -1.24 -6.11
CA MET A 1 -42.67 -1.70 -5.03
C MET A 1 -41.44 -2.28 -5.70
N SER A 2 -40.24 -1.80 -5.36
CA SER A 2 -39.02 -2.30 -5.98
C SER A 2 -38.69 -3.69 -5.42
N PRO A 3 -38.08 -4.60 -6.19
CA PRO A 3 -37.78 -5.97 -5.76
C PRO A 3 -36.93 -6.05 -4.47
N ASN A 4 -36.11 -5.04 -4.18
CA ASN A 4 -35.26 -4.96 -2.99
C ASN A 4 -36.02 -4.69 -1.69
N GLN A 5 -37.18 -4.01 -1.75
CA GLN A 5 -37.99 -3.79 -0.55
C GLN A 5 -38.69 -5.08 -0.09
N ASP A 6 -39.03 -5.97 -1.03
CA ASP A 6 -39.71 -7.24 -0.73
C ASP A 6 -38.77 -8.29 -0.12
N ILE A 7 -37.49 -8.30 -0.53
CA ILE A 7 -36.47 -9.17 0.07
C ILE A 7 -36.18 -8.73 1.51
N GLN A 8 -35.99 -7.43 1.73
CA GLN A 8 -35.63 -6.94 3.06
C GLN A 8 -36.76 -7.09 4.08
N GLN A 9 -38.00 -6.89 3.63
CA GLN A 9 -39.17 -7.17 4.46
C GLN A 9 -39.29 -8.65 4.84
N LYS A 10 -38.96 -9.58 3.92
CA LYS A 10 -38.94 -11.02 4.22
C LYS A 10 -37.80 -11.42 5.14
N VAL A 11 -36.64 -10.78 5.00
CA VAL A 11 -35.52 -10.96 5.94
C VAL A 11 -35.93 -10.51 7.34
N ASP A 12 -36.60 -9.36 7.46
CA ASP A 12 -37.08 -8.84 8.74
C ASP A 12 -38.17 -9.71 9.36
N GLU A 13 -39.09 -10.27 8.56
CA GLU A 13 -40.12 -11.20 9.03
C GLU A 13 -39.52 -12.52 9.52
N ILE A 14 -38.55 -13.08 8.80
CA ILE A 14 -37.80 -14.27 9.22
C ILE A 14 -37.04 -13.96 10.52
N LEU A 15 -36.41 -12.78 10.61
CA LEU A 15 -35.68 -12.35 11.80
C LEU A 15 -36.59 -12.30 13.03
N ASN A 16 -37.78 -11.69 12.89
CA ASN A 16 -38.76 -11.56 13.98
C ASN A 16 -39.35 -12.91 14.40
N TYR A 17 -39.64 -13.78 13.45
CA TYR A 17 -40.12 -15.14 13.74
C TYR A 17 -39.07 -15.93 14.51
N VAL A 18 -37.79 -15.83 14.13
CA VAL A 18 -36.73 -16.58 14.80
C VAL A 18 -36.38 -16.00 16.18
N ILE A 19 -36.46 -14.68 16.37
CA ILE A 19 -36.38 -14.04 17.69
C ILE A 19 -37.43 -14.63 18.64
N SER A 20 -38.66 -14.91 18.17
CA SER A 20 -39.70 -15.51 19.02
C SER A 20 -39.36 -16.93 19.52
N LEU A 21 -38.49 -17.66 18.82
CA LEU A 21 -38.06 -19.02 19.19
C LEU A 21 -37.01 -19.05 20.32
N THR A 22 -36.42 -17.91 20.66
CA THR A 22 -35.34 -17.77 21.66
C THR A 22 -35.81 -17.70 23.11
N SER A 23 -37.10 -17.84 23.38
CA SER A 23 -37.65 -17.93 24.74
C SER A 23 -37.31 -19.24 25.48
N SER A 24 -36.49 -20.13 24.88
CA SER A 24 -36.09 -21.42 25.47
C SER A 24 -34.57 -21.68 25.42
N SER A 25 -33.93 -21.63 26.59
CA SER A 25 -32.53 -22.00 26.92
C SER A 25 -31.40 -21.13 26.34
N ASP A 26 -30.46 -20.75 27.22
CA ASP A 26 -29.26 -19.93 26.95
C ASP A 26 -28.34 -20.49 25.84
N VAL A 27 -28.35 -21.81 25.62
CA VAL A 27 -27.55 -22.47 24.56
C VAL A 27 -28.12 -22.17 23.16
N ASN A 28 -29.45 -22.23 23.00
CA ASN A 28 -30.09 -21.96 21.72
C ASN A 28 -29.96 -20.48 21.32
N ALA A 29 -30.04 -19.57 22.31
CA ALA A 29 -29.80 -18.15 22.09
C ALA A 29 -28.36 -17.85 21.65
N LYS A 30 -27.35 -18.51 22.25
CA LYS A 30 -25.93 -18.38 21.83
C LYS A 30 -25.70 -18.90 20.41
N ILE A 31 -26.24 -20.07 20.07
CA ILE A 31 -26.12 -20.65 18.72
C ILE A 31 -26.81 -19.73 17.71
N PHE A 32 -28.01 -19.23 18.01
CA PHE A 32 -28.74 -18.33 17.13
C PHE A 32 -27.99 -17.02 16.89
N ASN A 33 -27.51 -16.36 17.95
CA ASN A 33 -26.73 -15.13 17.82
C ASN A 33 -25.46 -15.34 16.99
N LYS A 34 -24.79 -16.49 17.14
CA LYS A 34 -23.63 -16.86 16.33
C LYS A 34 -24.02 -16.98 14.85
N THR A 35 -25.09 -17.71 14.53
CA THR A 35 -25.57 -17.88 13.15
C THR A 35 -26.02 -16.54 12.55
N LEU A 36 -26.70 -15.70 13.32
CA LEU A 36 -27.13 -14.38 12.87
C LEU A 36 -25.95 -13.47 12.57
N ASN A 37 -24.92 -13.46 13.43
CA ASN A 37 -23.71 -12.68 13.18
C ASN A 37 -22.97 -13.17 11.93
N GLN A 38 -22.92 -14.49 11.68
CA GLN A 38 -22.37 -15.03 10.43
C GLN A 38 -23.13 -14.55 9.20
N ILE A 39 -24.47 -14.53 9.25
CA ILE A 39 -25.30 -14.01 8.15
C ILE A 39 -25.06 -12.52 7.93
N LYS A 40 -24.95 -11.73 9.01
CA LYS A 40 -24.64 -10.29 8.92
C LYS A 40 -23.26 -10.04 8.31
N ILE A 41 -22.26 -10.82 8.72
CA ILE A 41 -20.89 -10.73 8.19
C ILE A 41 -20.84 -11.04 6.68
N LEU A 42 -21.64 -12.00 6.20
CA LEU A 42 -21.74 -12.29 4.76
C LEU A 42 -22.23 -11.08 3.95
N SER A 43 -23.06 -10.24 4.56
CA SER A 43 -23.57 -9.00 3.96
C SER A 43 -22.69 -7.78 4.24
N ALA A 44 -21.62 -7.92 5.02
CA ALA A 44 -20.69 -6.83 5.30
C ALA A 44 -19.89 -6.47 4.05
N THR A 45 -19.60 -5.18 3.91
CA THR A 45 -18.82 -4.63 2.79
C THR A 45 -17.38 -4.36 3.18
N SER A 46 -17.10 -4.24 4.48
CA SER A 46 -15.78 -3.88 5.04
C SER A 46 -15.48 -4.65 6.33
N CYS A 47 -14.19 -4.71 6.67
CA CYS A 47 -13.74 -5.27 7.93
C CYS A 47 -14.16 -4.45 9.15
N LYS A 48 -14.34 -3.13 8.98
CA LYS A 48 -14.89 -2.25 10.01
C LYS A 48 -16.31 -2.68 10.40
N GLU A 49 -17.17 -2.95 9.41
CA GLU A 49 -18.53 -3.45 9.66
C GLU A 49 -18.51 -4.82 10.35
N VAL A 50 -17.57 -5.70 10.00
CA VAL A 50 -17.40 -6.99 10.70
C VAL A 50 -17.09 -6.76 12.18
N GLN A 51 -16.18 -5.83 12.50
CA GLN A 51 -15.84 -5.53 13.88
C GLN A 51 -17.00 -4.85 14.63
N GLU A 52 -17.83 -4.06 13.97
CA GLU A 52 -19.06 -3.52 14.56
C GLU A 52 -20.11 -4.61 14.84
N ILE A 53 -20.22 -5.63 13.98
CA ILE A 53 -21.11 -6.79 14.17
C ILE A 53 -20.59 -7.73 15.27
N LEU A 54 -19.27 -7.96 15.29
CA LEU A 54 -18.59 -8.86 16.19
C LEU A 54 -17.32 -8.17 16.73
N PRO A 55 -17.43 -7.40 17.83
CA PRO A 55 -16.29 -6.66 18.40
C PRO A 55 -15.09 -7.53 18.77
N GLU A 56 -15.33 -8.77 19.19
CA GLU A 56 -14.30 -9.77 19.54
C GLU A 56 -13.75 -10.52 18.31
N SER A 57 -13.93 -9.97 17.10
CA SER A 57 -13.42 -10.58 15.87
C SER A 57 -11.89 -10.45 15.81
N SER A 58 -11.21 -11.52 15.42
CA SER A 58 -9.75 -11.55 15.25
C SER A 58 -9.35 -11.26 13.81
N SER A 59 -8.10 -10.86 13.57
CA SER A 59 -7.56 -10.82 12.21
C SER A 59 -7.69 -12.17 11.50
N GLY A 60 -7.94 -12.12 10.19
CA GLY A 60 -8.10 -13.32 9.40
C GLY A 60 -8.84 -13.07 8.09
N VAL A 61 -9.09 -14.18 7.38
CA VAL A 61 -9.84 -14.14 6.12
C VAL A 61 -11.33 -14.30 6.40
N TYR A 62 -12.11 -13.33 5.95
CA TYR A 62 -13.56 -13.30 6.03
C TYR A 62 -14.16 -13.49 4.63
N LEU A 63 -15.38 -14.04 4.60
CA LEU A 63 -16.12 -14.24 3.37
C LEU A 63 -17.20 -13.16 3.26
N PHE A 64 -17.13 -12.35 2.20
CA PHE A 64 -18.14 -11.32 1.89
C PHE A 64 -18.90 -11.69 0.62
N ALA A 65 -20.15 -11.25 0.51
CA ALA A 65 -20.86 -11.22 -0.77
C ALA A 65 -20.09 -10.37 -1.77
N SER A 66 -20.03 -10.82 -3.03
CA SER A 66 -19.43 -10.04 -4.09
C SER A 66 -20.30 -8.81 -4.41
N PRO A 67 -19.72 -7.61 -4.62
CA PRO A 67 -20.49 -6.39 -4.92
C PRO A 67 -21.31 -6.46 -6.21
N ASP A 68 -20.90 -7.31 -7.16
CA ASP A 68 -21.61 -7.55 -8.42
C ASP A 68 -22.79 -8.53 -8.27
N GLY A 69 -23.03 -9.03 -7.05
CA GLY A 69 -24.08 -10.00 -6.75
C GLY A 69 -23.75 -11.44 -7.15
N ASN A 70 -22.57 -11.69 -7.73
CA ASN A 70 -22.19 -13.01 -8.24
C ASN A 70 -21.25 -13.73 -7.27
N GLY A 71 -21.84 -14.34 -6.24
CA GLY A 71 -21.13 -15.23 -5.32
C GLY A 71 -20.42 -14.50 -4.18
N TYR A 72 -19.24 -14.99 -3.82
CA TYR A 72 -18.53 -14.57 -2.61
C TYR A 72 -17.05 -14.31 -2.88
N ARG A 73 -16.45 -13.45 -2.06
CA ARG A 73 -15.02 -13.13 -2.09
C ARG A 73 -14.39 -13.31 -0.72
N HIS A 74 -13.14 -13.75 -0.71
CA HIS A 74 -12.32 -13.82 0.48
C HIS A 74 -11.59 -12.49 0.67
N VAL A 75 -11.71 -11.92 1.86
CA VAL A 75 -11.11 -10.63 2.20
C VAL A 75 -10.34 -10.79 3.50
N TYR A 76 -9.08 -10.40 3.51
CA TYR A 76 -8.31 -10.37 4.75
C TYR A 76 -8.66 -9.10 5.53
N CYS A 77 -9.06 -9.29 6.78
CA CYS A 77 -9.34 -8.25 7.74
C CYS A 77 -8.23 -8.21 8.79
N HIS A 78 -7.68 -7.03 9.01
CA HIS A 78 -6.80 -6.76 10.12
C HIS A 78 -7.60 -6.08 11.24
N MET A 79 -7.93 -6.84 12.30
CA MET A 79 -8.83 -6.39 13.37
C MET A 79 -8.11 -5.78 14.58
N GLU A 80 -6.80 -5.97 14.68
CA GLU A 80 -5.99 -5.34 15.74
C GLU A 80 -5.59 -3.90 15.36
N GLU A 81 -4.82 -3.25 16.24
CA GLU A 81 -4.27 -1.92 16.00
C GLU A 81 -3.44 -1.89 14.70
N LEU A 82 -3.74 -0.92 13.85
CA LEU A 82 -2.96 -0.65 12.65
C LEU A 82 -3.00 0.85 12.33
N CYS A 83 -1.81 1.43 12.07
CA CYS A 83 -1.63 2.89 11.97
C CYS A 83 -2.21 3.68 13.16
N GLY A 84 -2.11 3.13 14.38
CA GLY A 84 -2.60 3.77 15.61
C GLY A 84 -4.11 3.67 15.83
N LEU A 85 -4.83 2.84 15.05
CA LEU A 85 -6.29 2.74 15.09
C LEU A 85 -6.77 1.28 15.17
N GLU A 86 -7.71 1.00 16.07
CA GLU A 86 -8.34 -0.31 16.32
C GLU A 86 -9.76 -0.39 15.69
N GLU A 87 -9.88 -0.32 14.35
CA GLU A 87 -11.22 -0.26 13.69
C GLU A 87 -11.36 -1.10 12.41
N GLY A 88 -10.72 -2.27 12.33
CA GLY A 88 -11.05 -3.27 11.31
C GLY A 88 -10.65 -2.83 9.90
N TRP A 89 -9.40 -3.08 9.54
CA TRP A 89 -8.82 -2.67 8.28
C TRP A 89 -9.01 -3.70 7.17
N THR A 90 -9.47 -3.25 6.01
CA THR A 90 -9.70 -4.12 4.85
C THR A 90 -8.48 -4.15 3.95
N ARG A 91 -7.85 -5.31 3.77
CA ARG A 91 -6.66 -5.44 2.91
C ARG A 91 -7.05 -5.41 1.44
N LEU A 92 -6.48 -4.46 0.69
CA LEU A 92 -6.65 -4.35 -0.77
C LEU A 92 -5.50 -4.99 -1.56
N ALA A 93 -4.29 -4.96 -1.00
CA ALA A 93 -3.11 -5.46 -1.70
C ALA A 93 -2.15 -6.14 -0.72
N TYR A 94 -1.50 -7.18 -1.20
CA TYR A 94 -0.46 -7.91 -0.49
C TYR A 94 0.55 -8.46 -1.51
N LEU A 95 1.82 -8.41 -1.15
CA LEU A 95 2.91 -9.11 -1.82
C LEU A 95 3.94 -9.46 -0.75
N ASN A 96 4.40 -10.71 -0.75
CA ASN A 96 5.50 -11.13 0.10
C ASN A 96 6.45 -12.07 -0.64
N MET A 97 7.51 -11.50 -1.21
CA MET A 97 8.46 -12.28 -2.01
C MET A 97 9.40 -13.16 -1.17
N SER A 98 9.30 -13.13 0.16
CA SER A 98 9.91 -14.15 1.03
C SER A 98 9.22 -15.51 0.89
N ASP A 99 7.94 -15.55 0.51
CA ASP A 99 7.27 -16.79 0.13
C ASP A 99 7.79 -17.23 -1.25
N PRO A 100 8.47 -18.39 -1.38
CA PRO A 100 9.04 -18.85 -2.64
C PRO A 100 8.01 -19.10 -3.75
N PHE A 101 6.72 -19.23 -3.40
CA PHE A 101 5.62 -19.44 -4.36
C PHE A 101 4.92 -18.15 -4.77
N GLU A 102 5.12 -17.04 -4.05
CA GLU A 102 4.58 -15.74 -4.42
C GLU A 102 5.17 -15.28 -5.76
N GLN A 103 4.34 -14.74 -6.65
CA GLN A 103 4.76 -14.28 -7.98
C GLN A 103 4.63 -12.77 -8.09
N CYS A 104 5.49 -12.17 -8.91
CA CYS A 104 5.33 -10.76 -9.21
C CYS A 104 4.02 -10.49 -9.95
N PRO A 105 3.35 -9.36 -9.68
CA PRO A 105 2.29 -8.85 -10.54
C PRO A 105 2.75 -8.81 -12.00
N SER A 106 1.87 -9.09 -12.95
CA SER A 106 2.21 -9.23 -14.38
C SER A 106 2.85 -7.99 -15.00
N GLU A 107 2.55 -6.82 -14.45
CA GLU A 107 3.07 -5.52 -14.83
C GLU A 107 4.49 -5.28 -14.33
N LEU A 108 4.97 -6.13 -13.41
CA LEU A 108 6.28 -6.06 -12.79
C LEU A 108 7.16 -7.24 -13.23
N ARG A 109 8.45 -6.97 -13.37
CA ARG A 109 9.46 -7.98 -13.68
C ARG A 109 9.95 -8.64 -12.40
N PHE A 110 10.11 -9.95 -12.43
CA PHE A 110 10.82 -10.70 -11.39
C PHE A 110 12.33 -10.58 -11.56
N TYR A 111 13.04 -10.42 -10.45
CA TYR A 111 14.49 -10.55 -10.35
C TYR A 111 14.86 -11.19 -9.03
N GLN A 112 16.06 -11.74 -9.02
CA GLN A 112 16.63 -12.39 -7.85
C GLN A 112 18.12 -12.15 -7.83
N SER A 113 18.63 -11.69 -6.69
CA SER A 113 20.06 -11.49 -6.44
C SER A 113 20.33 -11.63 -4.95
N GLY A 114 21.49 -12.15 -4.55
CA GLY A 114 21.86 -12.28 -3.14
C GLY A 114 20.90 -13.13 -2.29
N GLY A 115 20.10 -14.01 -2.91
CA GLY A 115 19.06 -14.77 -2.21
C GLY A 115 17.73 -14.01 -2.00
N VAL A 116 17.66 -12.73 -2.39
CA VAL A 116 16.47 -11.90 -2.29
C VAL A 116 15.68 -11.96 -3.60
N ARG A 117 14.36 -12.17 -3.48
CA ARG A 117 13.36 -12.16 -4.57
C ARG A 117 12.51 -10.92 -4.48
N VAL A 118 12.20 -10.30 -5.60
CA VAL A 118 11.75 -8.91 -5.64
C VAL A 118 11.07 -8.62 -7.01
N CYS A 119 10.11 -7.69 -7.04
CA CYS A 119 9.31 -7.25 -8.22
C CYS A 119 9.49 -5.77 -8.60
N GLY A 120 9.68 -5.44 -9.87
CA GLY A 120 10.39 -4.21 -10.29
C GLY A 120 9.99 -3.81 -11.69
N ARG A 121 10.57 -2.75 -12.25
CA ARG A 121 10.12 -2.27 -13.55
C ARG A 121 10.44 -3.27 -14.68
N PRO A 122 9.56 -3.39 -15.71
CA PRO A 122 9.90 -4.08 -16.94
C PRO A 122 11.21 -3.54 -17.51
N PHE A 123 12.00 -4.42 -18.12
CA PHE A 123 13.30 -4.05 -18.65
C PHE A 123 13.17 -2.96 -19.72
N SER A 124 13.69 -1.76 -19.44
CA SER A 124 13.93 -0.72 -20.42
C SER A 124 15.37 -0.83 -20.91
N GLY A 125 15.55 -1.39 -22.11
CA GLY A 125 16.88 -1.59 -22.68
C GLY A 125 17.56 -0.28 -23.04
N SER A 126 18.84 -0.18 -22.65
CA SER A 126 19.82 0.92 -22.82
C SER A 126 19.75 2.05 -21.79
N ALA A 127 20.89 2.27 -21.11
CA ALA A 127 21.16 3.35 -20.15
C ALA A 127 21.36 4.72 -20.81
N TYR A 128 20.52 5.06 -21.78
CA TYR A 128 20.47 6.43 -22.26
C TYR A 128 19.56 7.26 -21.37
N PHE A 129 20.04 8.47 -21.08
CA PHE A 129 19.29 9.54 -20.45
C PHE A 129 17.92 9.74 -21.15
N GLY A 130 16.83 9.73 -20.40
CA GLY A 130 15.46 9.84 -20.92
C GLY A 130 14.74 8.51 -21.23
N SER A 131 15.24 7.39 -20.72
CA SER A 131 14.57 6.07 -20.77
C SER A 131 13.70 5.76 -19.53
N GLY A 132 13.44 6.80 -18.72
CA GLY A 132 12.63 6.74 -17.53
C GLY A 132 11.21 6.24 -17.76
N SER A 133 10.68 5.55 -16.77
CA SER A 133 9.38 4.94 -16.85
C SER A 133 8.80 4.66 -15.47
N CYS A 134 7.48 4.47 -15.44
CA CYS A 134 6.78 3.92 -14.29
C CYS A 134 6.10 2.61 -14.66
N ALA A 135 6.27 1.58 -13.84
CA ALA A 135 5.47 0.36 -13.88
C ALA A 135 4.39 0.44 -12.80
N SER A 136 3.13 0.18 -13.15
CA SER A 136 1.98 0.43 -12.26
C SER A 136 1.17 -0.83 -12.05
N VAL A 137 0.79 -1.10 -10.79
CA VAL A 137 -0.16 -2.15 -10.40
C VAL A 137 -1.36 -1.47 -9.75
N LYS A 138 -2.57 -1.80 -10.21
CA LYS A 138 -3.81 -1.21 -9.71
C LYS A 138 -4.60 -2.23 -8.89
N PHE A 139 -5.02 -1.83 -7.70
CA PHE A 139 -5.79 -2.62 -6.76
C PHE A 139 -7.20 -2.05 -6.68
N PRO A 140 -8.20 -2.72 -7.27
CA PRO A 140 -9.58 -2.25 -7.19
C PRO A 140 -10.05 -2.26 -5.73
N SER A 141 -10.82 -1.24 -5.34
CA SER A 141 -11.51 -1.19 -4.04
C SER A 141 -12.56 -2.29 -3.90
N ASN A 142 -12.97 -2.90 -5.01
CA ASN A 142 -14.06 -3.85 -5.10
C ASN A 142 -15.34 -3.31 -4.43
N GLY A 143 -15.72 -2.07 -4.77
CA GLY A 143 -16.95 -1.44 -4.28
C GLY A 143 -16.88 -0.92 -2.83
N LEU A 144 -15.75 -1.10 -2.14
CA LEU A 144 -15.54 -0.54 -0.81
C LEU A 144 -15.37 0.98 -0.89
N HIS A 145 -16.16 1.71 -0.10
CA HIS A 145 -15.99 3.14 0.10
C HIS A 145 -15.09 3.38 1.32
N TYR A 146 -13.94 4.02 1.10
CA TYR A 146 -12.93 4.29 2.13
C TYR A 146 -12.54 5.76 2.16
N SER A 147 -12.09 6.24 3.30
CA SER A 147 -11.47 7.56 3.46
C SER A 147 -10.13 7.50 4.19
N GLN A 148 -9.72 6.32 4.66
CA GLN A 148 -8.44 6.11 5.33
C GLN A 148 -7.64 5.04 4.61
N ILE A 149 -6.33 5.26 4.51
CA ILE A 149 -5.37 4.33 3.89
C ILE A 149 -4.23 4.13 4.87
N CYS A 150 -3.88 2.88 5.13
CA CYS A 150 -2.70 2.50 5.89
C CYS A 150 -1.92 1.46 5.08
N GLY A 151 -0.59 1.56 5.06
CA GLY A 151 0.21 0.58 4.37
C GLY A 151 1.68 0.69 4.68
N ARG A 152 2.41 -0.33 4.27
CA ARG A 152 3.87 -0.32 4.26
C ARG A 152 4.38 -0.99 3.00
N VAL A 153 5.54 -0.54 2.56
CA VAL A 153 6.25 -1.09 1.40
C VAL A 153 7.69 -1.25 1.83
N LEU A 154 8.27 -2.40 1.51
CA LEU A 154 9.68 -2.67 1.69
C LEU A 154 10.26 -3.05 0.34
N GLY A 155 11.36 -2.40 -0.02
CA GLY A 155 12.04 -2.60 -1.28
C GLY A 155 13.54 -2.63 -1.09
N TYR A 156 14.25 -2.51 -2.20
CA TYR A 156 15.70 -2.45 -2.22
C TYR A 156 16.14 -1.43 -3.26
N GLN A 157 17.37 -0.94 -3.11
CA GLN A 157 18.02 -0.09 -4.10
C GLN A 157 18.67 -0.96 -5.17
N TYR A 158 18.48 -0.63 -6.45
CA TYR A 158 19.31 -1.13 -7.53
C TYR A 158 20.08 0.02 -8.19
N GLY A 159 21.41 -0.08 -8.21
CA GLY A 159 22.28 0.90 -8.85
C GLY A 159 22.24 2.27 -8.18
N SER A 160 21.90 3.32 -8.93
CA SER A 160 22.09 4.72 -8.51
C SER A 160 20.82 5.59 -8.42
N PRO A 161 19.77 5.22 -7.67
CA PRO A 161 18.59 6.09 -7.53
C PRO A 161 18.94 7.50 -7.06
N ASP A 162 18.29 8.50 -7.63
CA ASP A 162 18.53 9.93 -7.41
C ASP A 162 17.52 10.56 -6.42
N GLY A 163 16.59 9.78 -5.89
CA GLY A 163 15.53 10.25 -5.01
C GLY A 163 14.51 11.10 -5.76
N LEU A 164 14.73 12.41 -5.85
CA LEU A 164 13.86 13.34 -6.57
C LEU A 164 14.52 13.87 -7.84
N HIS A 165 13.78 13.78 -8.94
CA HIS A 165 14.23 14.31 -10.22
C HIS A 165 14.12 15.85 -10.28
N ILE A 166 15.16 16.55 -9.81
CA ILE A 166 15.21 18.03 -9.82
C ILE A 166 16.08 18.64 -10.93
N ARG A 167 16.84 17.83 -11.69
CA ARG A 167 17.91 18.33 -12.60
C ARG A 167 17.46 18.85 -13.97
N PHE A 168 16.35 18.42 -14.56
CA PHE A 168 16.19 18.55 -16.03
C PHE A 168 15.03 19.44 -16.57
N ASN A 169 14.50 20.32 -15.72
CA ASN A 169 13.41 21.29 -15.89
C ASN A 169 12.29 20.99 -14.90
N ALA A 170 12.33 21.70 -13.77
CA ALA A 170 11.33 21.67 -12.70
C ALA A 170 9.87 21.89 -13.16
N SER A 171 9.63 22.34 -14.40
CA SER A 171 8.31 22.64 -14.95
C SER A 171 7.63 21.51 -15.72
N LYS A 172 8.33 20.43 -16.12
CA LYS A 172 7.72 19.33 -16.92
C LYS A 172 7.68 17.98 -16.22
N GLU A 173 8.51 17.72 -15.22
CA GLU A 173 8.69 16.38 -14.64
C GLU A 173 8.28 16.26 -13.17
N THR A 174 7.68 17.31 -12.61
CA THR A 174 7.14 17.37 -11.24
C THR A 174 5.64 17.11 -11.21
N ASN A 175 5.12 16.29 -12.14
CA ASN A 175 3.71 15.95 -12.21
C ASN A 175 3.47 14.57 -11.56
N ILE A 176 2.36 14.40 -10.85
CA ILE A 176 1.96 13.11 -10.31
C ILE A 176 1.87 12.00 -11.37
N ASN A 177 1.71 12.36 -12.65
CA ASN A 177 1.66 11.41 -13.76
C ASN A 177 3.03 11.03 -14.35
N SER A 178 4.11 11.79 -14.09
CA SER A 178 5.47 11.46 -14.55
C SER A 178 6.18 10.50 -13.60
N TYR A 179 7.42 10.13 -13.95
CA TYR A 179 8.40 9.48 -13.08
C TYR A 179 9.11 10.54 -12.22
N TYR A 180 8.37 11.31 -11.43
CA TYR A 180 8.91 12.48 -10.71
C TYR A 180 9.95 12.14 -9.61
N MET A 181 10.21 10.86 -9.38
CA MET A 181 11.08 10.32 -8.35
C MET A 181 11.57 8.92 -8.75
N ASP A 182 12.71 8.53 -8.20
CA ASP A 182 13.15 7.15 -8.14
C ASP A 182 12.57 6.50 -6.88
N GLY A 183 11.63 5.57 -7.07
CA GLY A 183 10.92 4.99 -5.93
C GLY A 183 9.51 4.51 -6.24
N ILE A 184 8.70 4.51 -5.19
CA ILE A 184 7.31 4.05 -5.20
C ILE A 184 6.37 5.24 -5.02
N SER A 185 5.44 5.42 -5.95
CA SER A 185 4.32 6.35 -5.78
C SER A 185 3.05 5.56 -5.53
N ILE A 186 2.47 5.76 -4.35
CA ILE A 186 1.13 5.28 -4.01
C ILE A 186 0.13 6.39 -4.36
N THR A 187 -0.85 6.05 -5.18
CA THR A 187 -1.88 6.99 -5.64
C THR A 187 -3.26 6.35 -5.65
N ARG A 188 -4.29 7.16 -5.85
CA ARG A 188 -5.67 6.67 -6.00
C ARG A 188 -6.42 7.37 -7.13
N GLY A 189 -7.32 6.62 -7.76
CA GLY A 189 -8.32 7.17 -8.68
C GLY A 189 -7.80 7.67 -10.02
N SER A 190 -8.72 8.19 -10.82
CA SER A 190 -8.47 8.83 -12.12
C SER A 190 -9.40 10.05 -12.28
N PRO A 191 -8.89 11.29 -12.25
CA PRO A 191 -7.49 11.68 -12.26
C PRO A 191 -6.73 11.24 -11.00
N ARG A 192 -5.44 10.98 -11.17
CA ARG A 192 -4.55 10.46 -10.12
C ARG A 192 -4.46 11.45 -8.96
N GLN A 193 -4.67 10.95 -7.75
CA GLN A 193 -4.49 11.69 -6.50
C GLN A 193 -3.36 11.07 -5.67
N HIS A 194 -2.56 11.91 -5.02
CA HIS A 194 -1.43 11.46 -4.21
C HIS A 194 -1.90 10.83 -2.89
N VAL A 195 -1.28 9.71 -2.52
CA VAL A 195 -1.43 9.07 -1.21
C VAL A 195 -0.09 9.16 -0.46
N TRP A 196 0.96 8.54 -1.01
CA TRP A 196 2.28 8.52 -0.40
C TRP A 196 3.39 8.38 -1.45
N THR A 197 4.59 8.86 -1.14
CA THR A 197 5.80 8.63 -1.96
C THR A 197 6.87 7.95 -1.11
N LEU A 198 7.50 6.90 -1.63
CA LEU A 198 8.67 6.26 -1.00
C LEU A 198 9.85 6.40 -1.96
N MET A 199 10.82 7.23 -1.62
CA MET A 199 11.94 7.60 -2.50
C MET A 199 13.18 6.79 -2.14
N ALA A 200 13.99 6.42 -3.13
CA ALA A 200 15.30 5.82 -2.90
C ALA A 200 16.39 6.85 -3.21
N GLY A 201 17.24 7.17 -2.24
CA GLY A 201 18.39 8.04 -2.45
C GLY A 201 19.64 7.28 -2.89
N LEU A 202 20.64 8.00 -3.40
CA LEU A 202 21.87 7.41 -3.95
C LEU A 202 22.75 6.74 -2.90
N GLY A 203 22.89 7.38 -1.74
CA GLY A 203 23.70 6.89 -0.63
C GLY A 203 23.44 7.59 0.70
N ASP A 204 23.68 6.88 1.80
CA ASP A 204 23.39 7.34 3.16
C ASP A 204 24.60 8.03 3.87
N SER A 205 25.80 7.84 3.32
CA SER A 205 27.07 8.17 3.97
C SER A 205 27.83 9.32 3.31
N TYR A 206 27.42 9.72 2.10
CA TYR A 206 28.04 10.77 1.31
C TYR A 206 26.98 11.77 0.86
N PHE A 207 27.25 13.06 1.09
CA PHE A 207 26.29 14.10 0.79
C PHE A 207 26.43 14.57 -0.66
N ASN A 208 25.45 14.21 -1.48
CA ASN A 208 25.20 14.84 -2.77
C ASN A 208 23.85 15.56 -2.68
N GLU A 209 23.87 16.89 -2.72
CA GLU A 209 22.67 17.73 -2.57
C GLU A 209 21.53 17.39 -3.52
N THR A 210 21.81 16.71 -4.64
CA THR A 210 20.84 16.53 -5.72
C THR A 210 20.29 15.11 -5.85
N TYR A 211 21.00 14.11 -5.33
CA TYR A 211 20.70 12.69 -5.58
C TYR A 211 20.30 11.91 -4.32
N ASN A 212 20.30 12.61 -3.19
CA ASN A 212 20.01 12.02 -1.90
C ASN A 212 18.61 12.38 -1.43
N CYS A 213 18.20 11.74 -0.34
CA CYS A 213 16.90 11.95 0.25
C CYS A 213 16.64 13.42 0.64
N PRO A 214 15.43 13.97 0.34
CA PRO A 214 15.09 15.34 0.68
C PRO A 214 15.13 15.64 2.19
N CYS A 215 14.92 14.62 3.02
CA CYS A 215 14.98 14.70 4.48
C CYS A 215 16.40 14.62 5.06
N ASN A 216 17.44 14.43 4.24
CA ASN A 216 18.81 14.33 4.75
C ASN A 216 19.25 15.58 5.48
N THR A 217 20.10 15.39 6.49
CA THR A 217 20.70 16.51 7.22
C THR A 217 21.47 17.41 6.26
N GLY A 218 21.10 18.69 6.20
CA GLY A 218 21.71 19.67 5.28
C GLY A 218 21.10 19.71 3.88
N SER A 219 20.12 18.85 3.56
CA SER A 219 19.42 18.86 2.28
C SER A 219 18.70 20.20 2.03
N THR A 220 18.79 20.68 0.79
CA THR A 220 18.06 21.86 0.29
C THR A 220 17.02 21.51 -0.77
N VAL A 221 16.86 20.20 -1.07
CA VAL A 221 15.93 19.70 -2.08
C VAL A 221 14.48 19.99 -1.66
N SER A 222 13.72 20.60 -2.55
CA SER A 222 12.29 20.81 -2.35
C SER A 222 11.47 19.66 -2.92
N VAL A 223 10.55 19.14 -2.10
CA VAL A 223 9.58 18.14 -2.52
C VAL A 223 8.45 18.80 -3.33
N PRO A 224 7.91 18.15 -4.37
CA PRO A 224 6.74 18.67 -5.08
C PRO A 224 5.56 18.93 -4.14
N SER A 225 4.81 20.01 -4.39
CA SER A 225 3.73 20.45 -3.50
C SER A 225 2.62 19.42 -3.30
N PHE A 226 2.36 18.56 -4.30
CA PHE A 226 1.38 17.49 -4.20
C PHE A 226 1.83 16.33 -3.31
N VAL A 227 3.15 16.17 -3.08
CA VAL A 227 3.72 15.20 -2.13
C VAL A 227 3.65 15.77 -0.72
N GLY A 228 4.13 17.01 -0.55
CA GLY A 228 4.19 17.66 0.76
C GLY A 228 4.99 16.81 1.76
N ASN A 229 4.43 16.58 2.95
CA ASN A 229 5.06 15.78 4.02
C ASN A 229 4.72 14.29 3.97
N HIS A 230 4.03 13.82 2.91
CA HIS A 230 3.54 12.44 2.81
C HIS A 230 4.54 11.58 2.03
N TYR A 231 5.76 11.50 2.54
CA TYR A 231 6.79 10.68 1.95
C TYR A 231 7.71 10.02 2.98
N PHE A 232 8.32 8.93 2.57
CA PHE A 232 9.52 8.37 3.17
C PHE A 232 10.65 8.39 2.16
N CYS A 233 11.89 8.43 2.63
CA CYS A 233 13.06 8.30 1.78
C CYS A 233 14.16 7.58 2.55
N GLU A 234 14.91 6.73 1.86
CA GLU A 234 16.04 5.98 2.43
C GLU A 234 16.98 5.59 1.29
N SER A 235 18.24 5.30 1.60
CA SER A 235 19.18 4.69 0.67
C SER A 235 19.62 3.34 1.21
N GLY A 236 19.83 2.37 0.32
CA GLY A 236 20.38 1.05 0.69
C GLY A 236 21.89 0.98 0.52
N ASN A 237 22.55 2.10 0.20
CA ASN A 237 23.98 2.15 -0.10
C ASN A 237 24.74 3.04 0.90
N SER A 238 25.43 2.39 1.83
CA SER A 238 26.32 3.04 2.81
C SER A 238 27.72 3.36 2.30
N ASN A 239 27.96 3.24 0.98
CA ASN A 239 29.24 3.55 0.36
C ASN A 239 29.17 4.83 -0.47
N PRO A 240 30.28 5.61 -0.54
CA PRO A 240 30.34 6.82 -1.37
C PRO A 240 30.32 6.53 -2.88
N ASN A 241 30.55 5.28 -3.28
CA ASN A 241 30.48 4.82 -4.66
C ASN A 241 29.29 3.88 -4.81
N TYR A 242 28.69 3.87 -6.00
CA TYR A 242 27.65 2.91 -6.36
C TYR A 242 28.16 1.94 -7.43
N THR A 243 27.47 0.80 -7.53
CA THR A 243 27.65 -0.20 -8.59
C THR A 243 26.29 -0.70 -9.03
N GLN A 244 26.17 -1.18 -10.28
CA GLN A 244 24.91 -1.70 -10.82
C GLN A 244 24.59 -3.10 -10.24
N ILE A 245 24.27 -3.12 -8.95
CA ILE A 245 23.85 -4.30 -8.20
C ILE A 245 22.55 -4.01 -7.45
N LEU A 246 21.89 -5.08 -7.02
CA LEU A 246 20.84 -5.01 -6.01
C LEU A 246 21.51 -4.95 -4.63
N TYR A 247 21.31 -3.86 -3.90
CA TYR A 247 21.80 -3.68 -2.55
C TYR A 247 20.88 -4.41 -1.58
N THR A 248 21.22 -5.65 -1.22
CA THR A 248 20.34 -6.52 -0.40
C THR A 248 20.63 -6.48 1.09
N SER A 249 21.69 -5.78 1.52
CA SER A 249 22.07 -5.71 2.95
C SER A 249 21.21 -4.75 3.75
N ASP A 250 20.59 -3.79 3.07
CA ASP A 250 19.86 -2.68 3.68
C ASP A 250 18.56 -2.43 2.91
N PRO A 251 17.41 -2.95 3.39
CA PRO A 251 16.12 -2.74 2.77
C PRO A 251 15.70 -1.27 2.84
N LEU A 252 14.98 -0.82 1.81
CA LEU A 252 14.44 0.53 1.78
C LEU A 252 13.10 0.62 2.54
N TRP A 253 12.92 1.76 3.19
CA TRP A 253 11.74 2.25 3.88
C TRP A 253 11.33 1.45 5.11
N ASP A 254 12.30 0.82 5.76
CA ASP A 254 12.12 0.10 7.03
C ASP A 254 12.56 0.92 8.26
N GLY A 255 13.24 2.05 8.03
CA GLY A 255 13.73 2.96 9.08
C GLY A 255 14.94 2.40 9.84
N GLN A 256 15.69 1.47 9.24
CA GLN A 256 16.86 0.83 9.82
C GLN A 256 18.07 0.96 8.87
N GLY A 257 19.27 0.61 9.34
CA GLY A 257 20.48 0.64 8.48
C GLY A 257 21.02 2.04 8.14
N CYS A 258 20.30 3.08 8.51
CA CYS A 258 20.55 4.46 8.10
C CYS A 258 21.92 5.03 8.48
N GLY A 259 22.57 5.61 7.48
CA GLY A 259 23.79 6.39 7.63
C GLY A 259 23.60 7.71 8.37
N THR A 260 24.71 8.42 8.57
CA THR A 260 24.75 9.67 9.35
C THR A 260 23.91 10.80 8.74
N LEU A 261 23.66 10.79 7.43
CA LEU A 261 22.87 11.81 6.75
C LEU A 261 21.37 11.56 6.86
N GLU A 262 20.96 10.28 6.90
CA GLU A 262 19.58 9.81 6.83
C GLU A 262 18.88 9.71 8.19
N GLY A 263 19.56 10.08 9.28
CA GLY A 263 18.97 10.11 10.63
C GLY A 263 17.56 10.72 10.69
N PRO A 264 17.31 11.92 10.11
CA PRO A 264 15.97 12.48 10.06
C PRO A 264 14.97 11.65 9.24
N CYS A 265 15.42 11.09 8.11
CA CYS A 265 14.61 10.26 7.24
C CYS A 265 14.12 8.99 7.93
N CYS A 266 15.00 8.31 8.66
CA CYS A 266 14.66 7.08 9.36
C CYS A 266 13.92 7.29 10.68
N SER A 267 13.95 8.52 11.19
CA SER A 267 13.10 8.95 12.29
C SER A 267 11.75 9.51 11.82
N ALA A 268 11.43 9.40 10.52
CA ALA A 268 10.17 9.91 9.99
C ALA A 268 8.97 9.27 10.72
N PRO A 269 8.03 10.09 11.23
CA PRO A 269 6.88 9.57 11.96
C PRO A 269 6.08 8.56 11.14
N GLY A 270 5.76 7.43 11.77
CA GLY A 270 4.95 6.37 11.16
C GLY A 270 5.75 5.22 10.57
N LEU A 271 7.03 5.40 10.21
CA LEU A 271 7.85 4.32 9.64
C LEU A 271 7.73 3.00 10.45
N PRO A 272 7.54 1.85 9.78
CA PRO A 272 7.48 1.65 8.32
C PRO A 272 6.08 1.86 7.71
N TRP A 273 5.09 2.29 8.50
CA TRP A 273 3.70 2.46 8.12
C TRP A 273 3.36 3.89 7.72
N PHE A 274 2.94 4.09 6.47
CA PHE A 274 2.30 5.33 6.10
C PHE A 274 0.81 5.31 6.41
N TYR A 275 0.27 6.47 6.75
CA TYR A 275 -1.14 6.67 7.05
C TYR A 275 -1.66 7.93 6.36
N ARG A 276 -2.80 7.80 5.67
CA ARG A 276 -3.53 8.93 5.08
C ARG A 276 -4.97 8.92 5.53
N ASP A 277 -5.42 10.07 6.01
CA ASP A 277 -6.79 10.34 6.40
C ASP A 277 -7.38 11.45 5.51
N TYR A 278 -8.47 11.14 4.82
CA TYR A 278 -9.22 12.10 4.01
C TYR A 278 -10.52 12.56 4.70
N GLY A 279 -10.68 12.28 5.99
CA GLY A 279 -11.81 12.67 6.81
C GLY A 279 -13.11 12.02 6.34
N SER A 280 -14.14 12.83 6.10
CA SER A 280 -15.44 12.37 5.59
C SER A 280 -15.46 12.13 4.08
N ASN A 281 -14.38 12.44 3.35
CA ASN A 281 -14.32 12.29 1.90
C ASN A 281 -14.04 10.84 1.51
N LYS A 282 -15.11 10.05 1.42
CA LYS A 282 -15.06 8.65 0.99
C LYS A 282 -14.97 8.55 -0.53
N THR A 283 -14.16 7.60 -1.00
CA THR A 283 -14.08 7.20 -2.40
C THR A 283 -14.10 5.69 -2.53
N ASN A 284 -14.44 5.18 -3.71
CA ASN A 284 -14.27 3.79 -4.10
C ASN A 284 -13.19 3.64 -5.19
N ASP A 285 -12.34 4.65 -5.35
CA ASP A 285 -11.22 4.63 -6.29
C ASP A 285 -10.29 3.44 -6.04
N TYR A 286 -9.67 2.92 -7.10
CA TYR A 286 -8.55 1.98 -6.94
C TYR A 286 -7.37 2.64 -6.22
N ILE A 287 -6.57 1.84 -5.55
CA ILE A 287 -5.22 2.21 -5.13
C ILE A 287 -4.24 1.76 -6.21
N GLU A 288 -3.23 2.57 -6.51
CA GLU A 288 -2.20 2.25 -7.50
C GLU A 288 -0.83 2.39 -6.86
N LEU A 289 -0.02 1.34 -6.99
CA LEU A 289 1.41 1.34 -6.67
C LEU A 289 2.18 1.50 -7.98
N ARG A 290 3.06 2.51 -8.04
CA ARG A 290 3.89 2.78 -9.22
C ARG A 290 5.36 2.75 -8.84
N ILE A 291 6.14 1.87 -9.46
CA ILE A 291 7.60 1.89 -9.38
C ILE A 291 8.10 2.80 -10.50
N CYS A 292 8.71 3.92 -10.16
CA CYS A 292 9.16 4.93 -11.11
C CYS A 292 10.67 5.15 -10.98
N SER A 293 11.27 5.54 -12.10
CA SER A 293 12.60 6.15 -12.13
C SER A 293 12.82 6.85 -13.48
N GLU A 294 13.61 7.92 -13.49
CA GLU A 294 13.98 8.70 -14.69
C GLU A 294 14.97 8.04 -15.63
N GLU A 295 15.71 7.04 -15.14
CA GLU A 295 16.64 6.29 -15.96
C GLU A 295 16.18 4.86 -16.25
N SER A 296 16.99 4.20 -17.07
CA SER A 296 16.83 2.80 -17.45
C SER A 296 16.92 1.86 -16.25
N THR A 297 16.24 0.72 -16.35
CA THR A 297 16.31 -0.35 -15.33
C THR A 297 17.69 -0.99 -15.15
N ASN A 298 18.65 -0.72 -16.03
CA ASN A 298 20.04 -1.19 -15.86
C ASN A 298 20.95 -0.18 -15.15
N ASN A 299 20.46 1.04 -14.88
CA ASN A 299 21.14 2.00 -14.02
C ASN A 299 20.40 2.20 -12.69
N GLU A 300 19.08 2.36 -12.73
CA GLU A 300 18.25 2.67 -11.57
C GLU A 300 17.02 1.78 -11.53
N ASP A 301 16.75 1.18 -10.39
CA ASP A 301 15.45 0.61 -10.10
C ASP A 301 15.20 0.64 -8.59
N THR A 302 13.93 0.64 -8.20
CA THR A 302 13.51 0.61 -6.78
C THR A 302 12.61 -0.59 -6.53
N PRO A 303 13.18 -1.78 -6.70
CA PRO A 303 12.50 -3.04 -6.59
C PRO A 303 11.73 -3.29 -5.28
N VAL A 304 10.46 -3.73 -5.33
CA VAL A 304 9.68 -4.09 -4.14
C VAL A 304 9.82 -5.56 -3.76
N HIS A 305 10.01 -5.83 -2.47
CA HIS A 305 10.03 -7.17 -1.90
C HIS A 305 8.71 -7.51 -1.23
N PHE A 306 8.12 -6.51 -0.58
CA PHE A 306 6.93 -6.66 0.24
C PHE A 306 6.08 -5.40 0.16
N TYR A 307 4.77 -5.58 0.12
CA TYR A 307 3.84 -4.52 0.44
C TYR A 307 2.56 -5.09 1.05
N GLU A 308 1.92 -4.28 1.88
CA GLU A 308 0.54 -4.50 2.28
C GLU A 308 -0.18 -3.17 2.39
N LEU A 309 -1.37 -3.11 1.77
CA LEU A 309 -2.17 -1.90 1.66
C LEU A 309 -3.58 -2.19 2.19
N TYR A 310 -4.02 -1.34 3.12
CA TYR A 310 -5.30 -1.44 3.80
C TYR A 310 -6.10 -0.15 3.64
N VAL A 311 -7.42 -0.29 3.64
CA VAL A 311 -8.34 0.83 3.64
C VAL A 311 -9.51 0.62 4.62
N LYS A 312 -10.13 1.71 5.04
CA LYS A 312 -11.39 1.72 5.79
C LYS A 312 -12.18 3.01 5.54
#